data_AF-A0A835CMD0-F1
#
_entry.id   AF-A0A835CMD0-F1
#
_cell.length_a   1.000
_cell.length_b   1.000
_cell.length_c   1.000
_cell.angle_alpha   90.00
_cell.angle_beta   90.00
_cell.angle_gamma   90.00
#
_symmetry.space_group_name_H-M   'P 1'
#
loop_
_entity.id
_entity.type
_entity.pdbx_description
1 polymer ?
#
loop_
_entity_poly.entity_id
_entity_poly.type
_entity_poly.pdbx_seq_one_letter_code
_entity_poly.pdbx_strand_id
1 'polypeptide(L)'
;MENDAREFVDLYWPRKCSSSNRIIHAKDHASIQLTLADVDPTTGRMSGTNKAYAICGAIRRMGESDDCLVRLGKKDNIIAKNY
;
A
#
# COMPACT_ATOMS: atom_id res chain seq x y z
N MET A 1 -3.80 -20.54 -2.57
CA MET A 1 -3.27 -21.89 -2.35
C MET A 1 -3.81 -22.73 -3.48
N GLU A 2 -2.91 -23.43 -4.14
CA GLU A 2 -3.24 -24.31 -5.27
C GLU A 2 -3.05 -25.74 -4.75
N ASN A 3 -4.02 -26.62 -4.99
CA ASN A 3 -3.89 -28.04 -4.66
C ASN A 3 -3.07 -28.78 -5.73
N ASP A 4 -2.76 -30.06 -5.52
CA ASP A 4 -2.00 -30.87 -6.48
C ASP A 4 -2.72 -31.03 -7.84
N ALA A 5 -4.04 -30.79 -7.89
CA ALA A 5 -4.87 -30.80 -9.09
C ALA A 5 -4.91 -29.45 -9.82
N ARG A 6 -4.13 -28.46 -9.37
CA ARG A 6 -4.08 -27.08 -9.92
C ARG A 6 -5.33 -26.23 -9.72
N GLU A 7 -6.12 -26.56 -8.72
CA GLU A 7 -7.32 -25.80 -8.38
C GLU A 7 -7.04 -24.82 -7.23
N PHE A 8 -7.59 -23.62 -7.33
CA PHE A 8 -7.52 -22.62 -6.26
C PHE A 8 -8.50 -22.97 -5.15
N VAL A 9 -7.97 -23.31 -3.98
CA VAL A 9 -8.76 -23.74 -2.81
C VAL A 9 -8.93 -22.64 -1.74
N ASP A 10 -8.31 -21.48 -1.92
CA ASP A 10 -8.41 -20.36 -0.97
C ASP A 10 -9.71 -19.56 -1.15
N LEU A 11 -10.29 -19.11 -0.04
CA LEU A 11 -11.48 -18.24 -0.07
C LEU A 11 -11.16 -16.82 -0.61
N TYR A 12 -10.00 -16.28 -0.28
CA TYR A 12 -9.54 -14.96 -0.74
C TYR A 12 -8.03 -14.82 -0.56
N TRP A 13 -7.43 -13.88 -1.29
CA TRP A 13 -6.05 -13.47 -1.08
C TRP A 13 -6.01 -12.21 -0.20
N PRO A 14 -5.48 -12.28 1.04
CA PRO A 14 -5.45 -11.13 1.93
C PRO A 14 -4.47 -10.06 1.42
N ARG A 15 -4.77 -8.80 1.74
CA ARG A 15 -3.89 -7.67 1.42
C ARG A 15 -2.58 -7.80 2.19
N LYS A 16 -1.48 -7.43 1.56
CA LYS A 16 -0.17 -7.32 2.22
C LYS A 16 0.15 -5.85 2.47
N CYS A 17 0.76 -5.57 3.61
CA CYS A 17 1.25 -4.23 3.90
C CYS A 17 2.37 -3.88 2.91
N SER A 18 2.20 -2.75 2.20
CA SER A 18 3.16 -2.25 1.21
C SER A 18 4.54 -1.96 1.80
N SER A 19 4.62 -1.65 3.10
CA SER A 19 5.89 -1.34 3.77
C SER A 19 6.64 -2.58 4.27
N SER A 20 5.94 -3.49 4.98
CA SER A 20 6.56 -4.62 5.68
C SER A 20 6.33 -5.99 5.05
N ASN A 21 5.54 -6.07 3.97
CA ASN A 21 5.05 -7.33 3.37
C ASN A 21 4.28 -8.25 4.33
N ARG A 22 3.92 -7.78 5.52
CA ARG A 22 3.09 -8.52 6.47
C ARG A 22 1.66 -8.62 5.95
N ILE A 23 1.04 -9.79 6.11
CA ILE A 23 -0.37 -9.99 5.78
C ILE A 23 -1.25 -9.15 6.71
N ILE A 24 -2.21 -8.42 6.14
CA ILE A 24 -3.22 -7.66 6.88
C ILE A 24 -4.37 -8.62 7.20
N HIS A 25 -4.57 -8.88 8.48
CA HIS A 25 -5.60 -9.80 8.94
C HIS A 25 -6.99 -9.16 8.89
N ALA A 26 -8.05 -9.96 8.76
CA ALA A 26 -9.42 -9.46 8.64
C ALA A 26 -9.90 -8.61 9.84
N LYS A 27 -9.33 -8.84 11.04
CA LYS A 27 -9.63 -8.08 12.27
C LYS A 27 -8.64 -6.94 12.55
N ASP A 28 -7.74 -6.62 11.63
CA ASP A 28 -6.85 -5.46 11.77
C ASP A 28 -7.61 -4.18 11.39
N HIS A 29 -8.44 -3.70 12.32
CA HIS A 29 -9.23 -2.47 12.16
C HIS A 29 -8.38 -1.20 12.17
N ALA A 30 -7.12 -1.30 12.60
CA ALA A 30 -6.17 -0.20 12.50
C ALA A 30 -5.47 -0.17 11.15
N SER A 31 -5.63 -1.17 10.27
CA SER A 31 -5.08 -1.10 8.92
C SER A 31 -5.78 -0.03 8.09
N ILE A 32 -5.03 0.62 7.19
CA ILE A 32 -5.58 1.61 6.24
C ILE A 32 -5.17 1.27 4.83
N GLN A 33 -5.98 1.75 3.90
CA GLN A 33 -5.66 1.84 2.50
C GLN A 33 -5.72 3.30 2.10
N LEU A 34 -4.60 3.81 1.61
CA LEU A 34 -4.44 5.20 1.15
C LEU A 34 -4.31 5.20 -0.35
N THR A 35 -5.06 6.07 -1.02
CA THR A 35 -5.02 6.24 -2.46
C THR A 35 -4.49 7.63 -2.73
N LEU A 36 -3.31 7.73 -3.35
CA LEU A 36 -2.72 8.97 -3.79
C LEU A 36 -3.08 9.20 -5.25
N ALA A 37 -3.58 10.40 -5.57
CA ALA A 37 -3.91 10.77 -6.93
C ALA A 37 -2.63 11.09 -7.70
N ASP A 38 -2.50 10.59 -8.92
CA ASP A 38 -1.45 11.07 -9.82
C ASP A 38 -1.84 12.44 -10.35
N VAL A 39 -0.85 13.28 -10.67
CA VAL A 39 -1.08 14.61 -11.24
C VAL A 39 -0.43 14.71 -12.61
N ASP A 40 -1.08 15.42 -13.53
CA ASP A 40 -0.50 15.78 -14.81
C ASP A 40 0.70 16.71 -14.58
N PRO A 41 1.90 16.36 -15.08
CA PRO A 41 3.11 17.16 -14.88
C PRO A 41 3.01 18.59 -15.42
N THR A 42 2.15 18.83 -16.42
CA THR A 42 2.04 20.14 -17.10
C THR A 42 1.00 21.05 -16.47
N THR A 43 -0.18 20.50 -16.16
CA THR A 43 -1.31 21.29 -15.63
C THR A 43 -1.45 21.23 -14.11
N GLY A 44 -0.75 20.29 -13.45
CA GLY A 44 -0.85 20.05 -12.01
C GLY A 44 -2.22 19.53 -11.55
N ARG A 45 -3.09 19.15 -12.49
CA ARG A 45 -4.44 18.64 -12.19
C ARG A 45 -4.39 17.14 -11.95
N MET A 46 -5.33 16.66 -11.15
CA MET A 46 -5.50 15.23 -10.89
C MET A 46 -5.70 14.47 -12.21
N SER A 47 -4.80 13.53 -12.47
CA SER A 47 -4.99 12.46 -13.43
C SER A 47 -6.04 11.50 -12.86
N GLY A 48 -6.89 10.92 -13.72
CA GLY A 48 -7.86 9.91 -13.29
C GLY A 48 -7.21 8.63 -12.74
N THR A 49 -5.88 8.52 -12.83
CA THR A 49 -5.08 7.43 -12.25
C THR A 49 -4.68 7.71 -10.81
N ASN A 50 -4.45 6.64 -10.07
CA ASN A 50 -4.07 6.73 -8.67
C ASN A 50 -3.19 5.55 -8.26
N LYS A 51 -2.46 5.77 -7.17
CA LYS A 51 -1.57 4.78 -6.55
C LYS A 51 -2.04 4.46 -5.15
N ALA A 52 -2.30 3.18 -4.91
CA ALA A 52 -2.82 2.71 -3.62
C ALA A 52 -1.72 2.05 -2.77
N TYR A 53 -1.68 2.42 -1.48
CA TYR A 53 -0.81 1.83 -0.47
C TYR A 53 -1.63 1.23 0.66
N ALA A 54 -1.21 0.06 1.15
CA ALA A 54 -1.82 -0.59 2.30
C ALA A 54 -0.85 -0.59 3.48
N ILE A 55 -1.24 0.00 4.61
CA ILE A 55 -0.42 0.03 5.82
C ILE A 55 -1.12 -0.78 6.91
N CYS A 56 -0.40 -1.73 7.52
CA CYS A 56 -0.94 -2.54 8.61
C CYS A 56 -1.02 -1.74 9.92
N GLY A 57 -1.94 -2.14 10.80
CA GLY A 57 -2.15 -1.48 12.08
C GLY A 57 -0.94 -1.53 13.01
N ALA A 58 -0.07 -2.55 12.87
CA ALA A 58 1.14 -2.67 13.66
C ALA A 58 2.12 -1.51 13.41
N ILE A 59 2.37 -1.14 12.15
CA ILE A 59 3.24 -0.01 11.80
C ILE A 59 2.65 1.31 12.30
N ARG A 60 1.33 1.47 12.14
CA ARG A 60 0.63 2.68 12.63
C ARG A 60 0.73 2.83 14.15
N ARG A 61 0.64 1.72 14.89
CA ARG A 61 0.78 1.74 16.36
C ARG A 61 2.18 2.12 16.81
N MET A 62 3.21 1.75 16.04
CA MET A 62 4.60 2.12 16.35
C MET A 62 4.91 3.59 16.07
N GLY A 63 4.04 4.32 15.35
CA GLY A 63 4.32 5.70 14.92
C GLY A 63 5.10 5.79 13.60
N GLU A 64 5.60 4.67 13.08
CA GLU A 64 6.43 4.59 11.87
C GLU A 64 5.63 4.71 10.55
N SER A 65 4.35 5.08 10.62
CA SER A 65 3.50 5.14 9.43
C SER A 65 3.93 6.24 8.46
N ASP A 66 4.43 7.35 8.97
CA ASP A 66 4.89 8.49 8.16
C ASP A 66 6.16 8.14 7.39
N ASP A 67 7.21 7.67 8.10
CA ASP A 67 8.47 7.24 7.49
C ASP A 67 8.25 6.19 6.38
N CYS A 68 7.37 5.22 6.64
CA CYS A 68 7.00 4.21 5.66
C CYS A 68 6.41 4.82 4.38
N LEU A 69 5.55 5.83 4.49
CA LEU A 69 4.94 6.50 3.34
C LEU A 69 5.95 7.36 2.59
N VAL A 70 6.83 8.09 3.30
CA VAL A 70 7.90 8.87 2.68
C VAL A 70 8.82 7.96 1.87
N ARG A 71 9.22 6.82 2.44
CA ARG A 71 10.06 5.82 1.76
C ARG A 71 9.38 5.24 0.52
N LEU A 72 8.09 4.89 0.61
CA LEU A 72 7.31 4.40 -0.52
C LEU A 72 7.15 5.47 -1.61
N GLY A 73 6.82 6.71 -1.22
CA GLY A 73 6.68 7.84 -2.13
C GLY A 73 7.99 8.18 -2.87
N LYS A 74 9.14 8.13 -2.18
CA LYS A 74 10.46 8.27 -2.82
C LYS A 74 10.75 7.15 -3.81
N LYS A 75 10.45 5.89 -3.44
CA LYS A 75 10.64 4.73 -4.32
C LYS A 75 9.80 4.86 -5.60
N ASP A 76 8.59 5.37 -5.46
CA ASP A 76 7.63 5.52 -6.53
C ASP A 76 7.72 6.87 -7.27
N ASN A 77 8.74 7.68 -6.97
CA ASN A 77 8.99 9.02 -7.54
C ASN A 77 7.82 10.01 -7.37
N ILE A 78 6.98 9.82 -6.35
CA ILE A 78 5.94 10.78 -5.95
C ILE A 78 6.57 11.93 -5.16
N ILE A 79 7.57 11.60 -4.33
CA ILE A 79 8.33 12.57 -3.55
C ILE A 79 9.70 12.77 -4.22
N ALA A 80 10.17 14.01 -4.22
CA ALA A 80 11.48 14.35 -4.76
C ALA A 80 12.61 13.60 -4.02
N LYS A 81 13.63 13.13 -4.75
CA LYS A 81 14.71 12.30 -4.19
C LYS A 81 15.65 13.05 -3.25
N ASN A 82 15.66 14.38 -3.35
CA ASN A 82 16.46 15.30 -2.55
C ASN A 82 15.74 15.77 -1.26
N TYR A 83 14.56 15.22 -0.95
CA TYR A 83 13.84 15.43 0.30
C TYR A 83 14.57 14.81 1.50
#